data_AF-A0A2A2GRN0-F1
#
_entry.id   AF-A0A2A2GRN0-F1
#
_cell.length_a   1.000
_cell.length_b   1.000
_cell.length_c   1.000
_cell.angle_alpha   90.00
_cell.angle_beta   90.00
_cell.angle_gamma   90.00
#
_symmetry.space_group_name_H-M   'P 1'
#
loop_
_entity.id
_entity.type
_entity.pdbx_description
1 polymer ?
#
loop_
_entity_poly.entity_id
_entity_poly.type
_entity_poly.pdbx_seq_one_letter_code
_entity_poly.pdbx_strand_id
1 'polypeptide(L)'
;MCRAFCSFYAVFLLAFVSMCIGTIIALSPNAPFSHIHAYTQLQLYAKSMYEMHMLCIKSFDVARCQDIAFSPQAHYHIQGHITPFGDSVLLLDVSAQVRNPITSLQQSVIHRHILIKK
;
A
#
# COMPACT_ATOMS: atom_id res chain seq x y z
N MET A 1 13.88 56.81 -16.94
CA MET A 1 12.82 56.44 -15.97
C MET A 1 12.32 55.00 -16.13
N CYS A 2 12.02 54.49 -17.34
CA CYS A 2 11.53 53.10 -17.51
C CYS A 2 12.43 52.00 -16.93
N ARG A 3 13.76 52.09 -17.05
CA ARG A 3 14.67 51.04 -16.56
C ARG A 3 14.56 50.80 -15.04
N ALA A 4 14.54 51.86 -14.24
CA ALA A 4 14.42 51.74 -12.78
C ALA A 4 13.05 51.18 -12.36
N PHE A 5 11.99 51.56 -13.07
CA PHE A 5 10.64 51.04 -12.85
C PHE A 5 10.54 49.55 -13.20
N CYS A 6 11.12 49.13 -14.33
CA CYS A 6 11.18 47.72 -14.72
C CYS A 6 12.01 46.88 -13.73
N SER A 7 13.15 47.41 -13.25
CA SER A 7 13.98 46.72 -12.26
C SER A 7 13.25 46.52 -10.93
N PHE A 8 12.54 47.55 -10.46
CA PHE A 8 11.74 47.45 -9.23
C PHE A 8 10.63 46.40 -9.38
N TYR A 9 9.92 46.42 -10.50
CA TYR A 9 8.84 45.46 -10.77
C TYR A 9 9.36 44.01 -10.90
N ALA A 10 10.53 43.83 -11.51
CA ALA A 10 11.16 42.52 -11.65
C ALA A 10 11.51 41.89 -10.28
N VAL A 11 11.97 42.71 -9.32
CA VAL A 11 12.27 42.24 -7.96
C VAL A 11 11.00 41.76 -7.25
N PHE A 12 9.91 42.53 -7.36
CA PHE A 12 8.62 42.13 -6.80
C PHE A 12 8.08 40.85 -7.43
N LEU A 13 8.22 40.70 -8.74
CA LEU A 13 7.77 39.53 -9.46
C LEU A 13 8.57 38.29 -9.04
N LEU A 14 9.89 38.41 -8.89
CA LEU A 14 10.73 37.32 -8.39
C LEU A 14 10.37 36.91 -6.96
N ALA A 15 10.12 37.87 -6.07
CA ALA A 15 9.68 37.60 -4.70
C ALA A 15 8.31 36.92 -4.66
N PHE A 16 7.39 37.33 -5.53
CA PHE A 16 6.07 36.70 -5.63
C PHE A 16 6.17 35.26 -6.15
N VAL A 17 6.96 35.04 -7.20
CA VAL A 17 7.18 33.70 -7.76
C VAL A 17 7.85 32.77 -6.74
N SER A 18 8.87 33.24 -6.01
CA SER A 18 9.54 32.42 -5.00
C SER A 18 8.60 32.06 -3.84
N MET A 19 7.73 33.00 -3.43
CA MET A 19 6.73 32.76 -2.39
C MET A 19 5.67 31.75 -2.86
N CYS A 20 5.18 31.88 -4.10
CA CYS A 20 4.28 30.90 -4.71
C CYS A 20 4.91 29.51 -4.79
N ILE A 21 6.15 29.39 -5.28
CA ILE A 21 6.86 28.09 -5.33
C ILE A 21 7.05 27.52 -3.93
N GLY A 22 7.45 28.34 -2.95
CA GLY A 22 7.60 27.92 -1.56
C GLY A 22 6.28 27.41 -0.97
N THR A 23 5.17 28.09 -1.24
CA THR A 23 3.84 27.62 -0.80
C THR A 23 3.43 26.33 -1.50
N ILE A 24 3.66 26.20 -2.81
CA ILE A 24 3.34 24.96 -3.55
C ILE A 24 4.15 23.79 -3.00
N ILE A 25 5.43 23.99 -2.67
CA ILE A 25 6.26 22.93 -2.06
C ILE A 25 5.82 22.63 -0.62
N ALA A 26 5.44 23.64 0.16
CA ALA A 26 4.96 23.44 1.53
C ALA A 26 3.57 22.79 1.60
N LEU A 27 2.70 23.08 0.63
CA LEU A 27 1.36 22.48 0.48
C LEU A 27 1.38 21.18 -0.33
N SER A 28 2.46 20.89 -1.07
CA SER A 28 2.69 19.60 -1.68
C SER A 28 2.83 18.59 -0.56
N PRO A 29 1.86 17.67 -0.37
CA PRO A 29 1.92 16.75 0.73
C PRO A 29 3.18 15.90 0.58
N ASN A 30 4.07 15.96 1.59
CA ASN A 30 5.15 14.98 1.80
C ASN A 30 4.62 13.54 2.01
N ALA A 31 3.31 13.35 1.93
CA ALA A 31 2.67 12.06 2.00
C ALA A 31 2.82 11.39 0.62
N PRO A 32 3.56 10.28 0.49
CA PRO A 32 3.68 9.59 -0.79
C PRO A 32 2.30 9.19 -1.27
N PHE A 33 1.94 9.43 -2.54
CA PHE A 33 0.66 9.06 -3.16
C PHE A 33 0.18 7.60 -2.91
N SER A 34 1.01 6.76 -2.30
CA SER A 34 0.66 5.41 -1.81
C SER A 34 -0.55 5.36 -0.87
N HIS A 35 -0.85 6.41 -0.09
CA HIS A 35 -2.04 6.41 0.78
C HIS A 35 -3.36 6.62 0.00
N ILE A 36 -3.32 7.27 -1.18
CA ILE A 36 -4.51 7.48 -2.02
C ILE A 36 -4.93 6.17 -2.72
N HIS A 37 -3.98 5.26 -2.94
CA HIS A 37 -4.21 3.94 -3.54
C HIS A 37 -3.97 2.77 -2.58
N ALA A 38 -3.94 3.02 -1.27
CA ALA A 38 -3.64 2.02 -0.25
C ALA A 38 -4.59 0.82 -0.33
N TYR A 39 -5.89 1.07 -0.55
CA TYR A 39 -6.87 0.00 -0.73
C TYR A 39 -6.60 -0.87 -1.97
N THR A 40 -6.29 -0.25 -3.11
CA THR A 40 -5.94 -0.98 -4.34
C THR A 40 -4.65 -1.80 -4.16
N GLN A 41 -3.65 -1.24 -3.46
CA GLN A 41 -2.43 -1.96 -3.13
C GLN A 41 -2.71 -3.16 -2.21
N LEU A 42 -3.57 -3.01 -1.19
CA LEU A 42 -3.98 -4.11 -0.33
C LEU A 42 -4.64 -5.25 -1.11
N GLN A 43 -5.52 -4.93 -2.08
CA GLN A 43 -6.14 -5.96 -2.93
C GLN A 43 -5.10 -6.71 -3.78
N LEU A 44 -4.13 -5.99 -4.35
CA LEU A 44 -3.05 -6.61 -5.12
C LEU A 44 -2.18 -7.53 -4.24
N TYR A 45 -1.84 -7.09 -3.03
CA TYR A 45 -1.08 -7.92 -2.10
C TYR A 45 -1.87 -9.14 -1.62
N ALA A 46 -3.17 -9.00 -1.37
CA ALA A 46 -4.02 -10.14 -1.02
C ALA A 46 -4.07 -11.17 -2.17
N LYS A 47 -4.18 -10.71 -3.42
CA LYS A 47 -4.12 -11.59 -4.60
C LYS A 47 -2.75 -12.26 -4.73
N SER A 48 -1.66 -11.52 -4.52
CA SER A 48 -0.30 -12.09 -4.51
C SER A 48 -0.14 -13.15 -3.42
N MET A 49 -0.77 -12.95 -2.26
CA MET A 49 -0.70 -13.88 -1.14
C MET A 49 -1.38 -15.22 -1.45
N TYR A 50 -2.51 -15.16 -2.16
CA TYR A 50 -3.19 -16.34 -2.67
C TYR A 50 -2.28 -17.14 -3.61
N GLU A 51 -1.65 -16.48 -4.60
CA GLU A 51 -0.74 -17.14 -5.54
C GLU A 51 0.48 -17.75 -4.82
N MET A 52 1.03 -17.05 -3.81
CA MET A 52 2.13 -17.60 -2.99
C MET A 52 1.72 -18.86 -2.24
N HIS A 53 0.52 -18.89 -1.64
CA HIS A 53 0.03 -20.11 -0.98
C HIS A 53 -0.19 -21.24 -1.98
N MET A 54 -0.78 -20.96 -3.15
CA MET A 54 -0.97 -21.96 -4.19
C MET A 54 0.35 -22.56 -4.67
N LEU A 55 1.38 -21.72 -4.85
CA LEU A 55 2.73 -22.17 -5.17
C LEU A 55 3.35 -22.97 -4.02
N CYS A 56 3.18 -22.52 -2.79
CA CYS A 56 3.70 -23.21 -1.61
C CYS A 56 3.10 -24.62 -1.50
N ILE A 57 1.76 -24.76 -1.57
CA ILE A 57 1.07 -26.05 -1.49
C ILE A 57 1.47 -26.97 -2.66
N LYS A 58 1.79 -26.39 -3.83
CA LYS A 58 2.25 -27.17 -4.99
C LYS A 58 3.67 -27.70 -4.81
N SER A 59 4.54 -26.94 -4.14
CA SER A 59 5.96 -27.27 -3.97
C SER A 59 6.27 -27.99 -2.66
N PHE A 60 5.44 -27.81 -1.64
CA PHE A 60 5.63 -28.30 -0.27
C PHE A 60 4.32 -28.84 0.29
N ASP A 61 4.39 -29.53 1.43
CA ASP A 61 3.20 -30.04 2.11
C ASP A 61 2.37 -28.91 2.76
N VAL A 62 1.06 -29.14 2.88
CA VAL A 62 0.09 -28.19 3.44
C VAL A 62 0.48 -27.73 4.85
N ALA A 63 1.03 -28.64 5.66
CA ALA A 63 1.48 -28.33 7.02
C ALA A 63 2.59 -27.26 7.06
N ARG A 64 3.43 -27.18 6.02
CA ARG A 64 4.50 -26.16 5.93
C ARG A 64 4.01 -24.83 5.38
N CYS A 65 2.89 -24.84 4.67
CA CYS A 65 2.28 -23.66 4.05
C CYS A 65 1.10 -23.12 4.88
N GLN A 66 0.95 -23.59 6.12
CA GLN A 66 -0.19 -23.25 6.96
C GLN A 66 -0.24 -21.76 7.28
N ASP A 67 0.91 -21.16 7.58
CA ASP A 67 1.02 -19.75 7.92
C ASP A 67 2.14 -19.12 7.11
N ILE A 68 1.78 -18.13 6.29
CA ILE A 68 2.75 -17.32 5.58
C ILE A 68 2.40 -15.86 5.89
N ALA A 69 3.41 -15.07 6.26
CA ALA A 69 3.26 -13.65 6.48
C ALA A 69 4.43 -12.90 5.85
N PHE A 70 4.14 -11.74 5.28
CA PHE A 70 5.16 -10.85 4.74
C PHE A 70 4.76 -9.38 4.91
N SER A 71 5.76 -8.50 4.93
CA SER A 71 5.57 -7.05 5.05
C SER A 71 6.40 -6.38 3.95
N PRO A 72 5.82 -6.12 2.77
CA PRO A 72 6.58 -5.67 1.60
C PRO A 72 7.08 -4.22 1.74
N GLN A 73 6.40 -3.43 2.57
CA GLN A 73 6.70 -2.04 2.85
C GLN A 73 6.40 -1.74 4.31
N ALA A 74 7.00 -0.66 4.82
CA ALA A 74 6.64 -0.15 6.14
C ALA A 74 5.12 0.08 6.23
N HIS A 75 4.52 -0.36 7.34
CA HIS A 75 3.10 -0.25 7.65
C HIS A 75 2.14 -1.20 6.90
N TYR A 76 2.61 -1.99 5.93
CA TYR A 76 1.82 -3.04 5.30
C TYR A 76 2.11 -4.40 5.93
N HIS A 77 1.06 -5.08 6.37
CA HIS A 77 1.15 -6.44 6.90
C HIS A 77 0.18 -7.33 6.14
N ILE A 78 0.70 -8.39 5.54
CA ILE A 78 -0.08 -9.36 4.80
C ILE A 78 0.21 -10.74 5.39
N GLN A 79 -0.86 -11.45 5.70
CA GLN A 79 -0.80 -12.79 6.25
C GLN A 79 -1.84 -13.65 5.54
N GLY A 80 -1.53 -14.92 5.39
CA GLY A 80 -2.48 -15.92 4.96
C GLY A 80 -2.36 -17.15 5.85
N HIS A 81 -3.51 -17.73 6.13
CA HIS A 81 -3.65 -18.88 7.00
C HIS A 81 -4.45 -19.96 6.27
N ILE A 82 -3.94 -21.18 6.25
CA ILE A 82 -4.64 -22.35 5.74
C ILE A 82 -5.24 -23.12 6.91
N THR A 83 -6.54 -23.35 6.86
CA THR A 83 -7.23 -24.21 7.82
C THR A 83 -7.79 -25.43 7.08
N PRO A 84 -7.44 -26.66 7.47
CA PRO A 84 -8.06 -27.85 6.91
C PRO A 84 -9.53 -27.92 7.33
N PHE A 85 -10.41 -28.22 6.38
CA PHE A 85 -11.84 -28.38 6.59
C PHE A 85 -12.26 -29.77 6.10
N GLY A 86 -12.09 -30.77 6.96
CA GLY A 86 -12.20 -32.18 6.57
C GLY A 86 -11.00 -32.67 5.76
N ASP A 87 -11.15 -33.82 5.09
CA ASP A 87 -10.03 -34.52 4.45
C ASP A 87 -9.67 -34.01 3.04
N SER A 88 -10.61 -33.32 2.37
CA SER A 88 -10.48 -32.92 0.96
C SER A 88 -10.62 -31.43 0.71
N VAL A 89 -10.94 -30.63 1.72
CA VAL A 89 -11.12 -29.17 1.56
C VAL A 89 -10.17 -28.42 2.47
N LEU A 90 -9.58 -27.36 1.93
CA LEU A 90 -8.72 -26.42 2.64
C LEU A 90 -9.35 -25.03 2.53
N LEU A 91 -9.39 -24.31 3.64
CA LEU A 91 -9.78 -22.90 3.67
C LEU A 91 -8.52 -22.06 3.70
N LEU A 92 -8.41 -21.09 2.79
CA LEU A 92 -7.32 -20.13 2.76
C LEU A 92 -7.87 -18.75 3.12
N ASP A 93 -7.51 -18.28 4.30
CA ASP A 93 -7.84 -16.94 4.79
C ASP A 93 -6.68 -16.01 4.53
N VAL A 94 -6.86 -15.03 3.66
CA VAL A 94 -5.88 -13.98 3.38
C VAL A 94 -6.35 -12.69 4.03
N SER A 95 -5.50 -12.08 4.85
CA SER A 95 -5.75 -10.75 5.39
C SER A 95 -4.57 -9.82 5.11
N ALA A 96 -4.89 -8.65 4.58
CA ALA A 96 -3.93 -7.58 4.32
C ALA A 96 -4.38 -6.33 5.08
N GLN A 97 -3.46 -5.66 5.75
CA GLN A 97 -3.74 -4.45 6.51
C GLN A 97 -2.64 -3.40 6.29
N VAL A 98 -3.05 -2.14 6.27
CA VAL A 98 -2.16 -0.99 6.25
C VAL A 98 -2.59 0.03 7.29
N ARG A 99 -1.61 0.53 8.05
CA ARG A 99 -1.83 1.64 8.99
C ARG A 99 -1.41 2.94 8.33
N ASN A 100 -2.34 3.88 8.19
CA ASN A 100 -2.03 5.20 7.65
C ASN A 100 -1.10 5.94 8.62
N PRO A 101 0.10 6.36 8.19
CA PRO A 101 1.08 7.00 9.06
C PRO A 101 0.65 8.40 9.54
N ILE A 102 -0.33 9.02 8.87
CA ILE A 102 -0.78 10.40 9.13
C ILE A 102 -2.03 10.43 10.00
N THR A 103 -3.02 9.58 9.68
CA THR A 103 -4.34 9.62 10.34
C THR A 103 -4.53 8.56 11.41
N SER A 104 -3.56 7.65 11.61
CA SER A 104 -3.64 6.46 12.48
C SER A 104 -4.74 5.45 12.13
N LEU A 105 -5.57 5.75 11.12
CA LEU A 105 -6.61 4.87 10.60
C LEU A 105 -5.98 3.62 9.98
N GLN A 106 -6.55 2.47 10.32
CA GLN A 106 -6.18 1.18 9.75
C GLN A 106 -7.19 0.80 8.67
N GLN A 107 -6.68 0.47 7.49
CA GLN A 107 -7.46 -0.13 6.41
C GLN A 107 -7.09 -1.61 6.32
N SER A 108 -8.09 -2.47 6.12
CA SER A 108 -7.87 -3.90 5.99
C SER A 108 -8.75 -4.50 4.89
N VAL A 109 -8.26 -5.58 4.31
CA VAL A 109 -8.96 -6.41 3.34
C VAL A 109 -8.81 -7.86 3.80
N ILE A 110 -9.91 -8.60 3.84
CA ILE A 110 -9.95 -10.01 4.21
C ILE A 110 -10.66 -10.77 3.09
N HIS A 111 -10.02 -11.82 2.59
CA HIS A 111 -10.58 -12.73 1.60
C HIS A 111 -10.45 -14.17 2.10
N ARG A 112 -11.54 -14.94 1.99
CA ARG A 112 -11.57 -16.36 2.27
C ARG A 112 -11.76 -17.12 0.96
N HIS A 113 -10.86 -18.06 0.69
CA HIS A 113 -10.90 -18.92 -0.48
C HIS A 113 -11.11 -20.36 -0.06
N ILE A 114 -11.91 -21.10 -0.82
CA ILE A 114 -12.12 -22.54 -0.63
C ILE A 114 -11.28 -23.26 -1.68
N LEU A 115 -10.37 -24.10 -1.22
CA LEU A 115 -9.47 -24.90 -2.05
C LEU A 115 -9.88 -26.37 -1.93
N ILE A 116 -9.99 -27.06 -3.06
CA ILE A 116 -10.32 -28.48 -3.11
C ILE A 116 -9.03 -29.25 -3.38
N LYS A 117 -8.66 -30.15 -2.46
CA LYS A 117 -7.52 -31.05 -2.61
C LYS A 117 -7.90 -32.13 -3.63
N LYS A 118 -7.29 -32.06 -4.80
CA LYS A 118 -7.41 -33.10 -5.84
C LYS A 118 -6.33 -34.16 -5.66
#